data_AF-A0A6J1CPC6-F1
#
_entry.id   AF-A0A6J1CPC6-F1
#
_cell.length_a   1.000
_cell.length_b   1.000
_cell.length_c   1.000
_cell.angle_alpha   90.00
_cell.angle_beta   90.00
_cell.angle_gamma   90.00
#
_symmetry.space_group_name_H-M   'P 1'
#
loop_
_entity.id
_entity.type
_entity.pdbx_description
1 polymer ?
#
loop_
_entity_poly.entity_id
_entity_poly.type
_entity_poly.pdbx_seq_one_letter_code
_entity_poly.pdbx_strand_id
1 'polypeptide(L)'
;MYHKTRSVTVVIFLVSEVFAVLQLGTAASLSSALLPKWHIHVVNGLSKVTLFVHCKSKDDDLGVHNLVTRGDEFQWTFQVNFWATTLYWCYLKKPNADVSFESFWVEQTHMWLQYRCTDKNCIWTAKDDGIYLRNNPDGVDERIHEWINET
;
A
#
# COMPACT_ATOMS: atom_id res chain seq x y z
N MET A 1 -76.91 -19.19 -12.85
CA MET A 1 -75.86 -18.50 -13.62
C MET A 1 -74.56 -18.57 -12.82
N TYR A 2 -73.59 -19.38 -13.26
CA TYR A 2 -72.33 -19.62 -12.55
C TYR A 2 -71.19 -19.02 -13.37
N HIS A 3 -70.63 -17.90 -12.91
CA HIS A 3 -69.52 -17.22 -13.60
C HIS A 3 -68.21 -17.38 -12.82
N LYS A 4 -67.44 -18.39 -13.24
CA LYS A 4 -65.99 -18.39 -13.50
C LYS A 4 -65.09 -17.55 -12.56
N THR A 5 -64.83 -18.07 -11.35
CA THR A 5 -63.75 -17.59 -10.45
C THR A 5 -62.44 -18.39 -10.58
N ARG A 6 -62.38 -19.41 -11.45
CA ARG A 6 -61.23 -20.35 -11.56
C ARG A 6 -60.00 -19.80 -12.30
N SER A 7 -60.06 -18.62 -12.91
CA SER A 7 -58.97 -18.13 -13.79
C SER A 7 -57.93 -17.26 -13.08
N VAL A 8 -58.30 -16.52 -12.05
CA VAL A 8 -57.42 -15.53 -11.39
C VAL A 8 -56.44 -16.23 -10.43
N THR A 9 -56.92 -17.23 -9.69
CA THR A 9 -56.11 -18.01 -8.74
C THR A 9 -54.96 -18.75 -9.42
N VAL A 10 -55.18 -19.32 -10.61
CA VAL A 10 -54.15 -20.05 -11.36
C VAL A 10 -53.03 -19.11 -11.85
N VAL A 11 -53.37 -17.88 -12.24
CA VAL A 11 -52.38 -16.88 -12.67
C VAL A 11 -51.49 -16.45 -11.50
N ILE A 12 -52.03 -16.33 -10.28
CA ILE A 12 -51.26 -15.94 -9.10
C ILE A 12 -50.18 -16.99 -8.74
N PHE A 13 -50.53 -18.28 -8.79
CA PHE A 13 -49.57 -19.37 -8.54
C PHE A 13 -48.46 -19.47 -9.60
N LEU A 14 -48.77 -19.16 -10.86
CA LEU A 14 -47.75 -19.16 -11.92
C LEU A 14 -46.79 -17.96 -11.82
N VAL A 15 -47.25 -16.83 -11.28
CA VAL A 15 -46.42 -15.63 -11.11
C VAL A 15 -45.50 -15.75 -9.89
N SER A 16 -45.92 -16.46 -8.82
CA SER A 16 -45.07 -16.67 -7.63
C SER A 16 -43.84 -17.57 -7.90
N GLU A 17 -43.98 -18.55 -8.79
CA GLU A 17 -42.87 -19.44 -9.18
C GLU A 17 -41.82 -18.70 -10.03
N VAL A 18 -42.24 -17.76 -10.90
CA VAL A 18 -41.32 -16.98 -11.74
C VAL A 18 -40.48 -16.01 -10.90
N PHE A 19 -41.05 -15.43 -9.84
CA PHE A 19 -40.32 -14.52 -8.93
C PHE A 19 -39.24 -15.22 -8.10
N ALA A 20 -39.47 -16.48 -7.70
CA ALA A 20 -38.47 -17.25 -6.96
C ALA A 20 -37.26 -17.63 -7.84
N VAL A 21 -37.49 -17.97 -9.11
CA VAL A 21 -36.43 -18.37 -10.06
C VAL A 21 -35.54 -17.19 -10.46
N LEU A 22 -36.08 -15.95 -10.45
CA LEU A 22 -35.30 -14.72 -10.70
C LEU A 22 -34.28 -14.39 -9.60
N GLN A 23 -34.37 -14.97 -8.41
CA GLN A 23 -33.42 -14.73 -7.31
C GLN A 23 -32.26 -15.74 -7.24
N LEU A 24 -32.29 -16.81 -8.03
CA LEU A 24 -31.23 -17.84 -8.02
C LEU A 24 -30.02 -17.53 -8.92
N GLY A 25 -30.04 -16.41 -9.64
CA GLY A 25 -28.96 -16.00 -10.53
C GLY A 25 -28.09 -14.89 -9.93
N THR A 26 -26.87 -15.25 -9.55
CA THR A 26 -25.74 -14.37 -9.19
C THR A 26 -25.71 -13.83 -7.76
N ALA A 27 -25.41 -14.71 -6.80
CA ALA A 27 -24.36 -14.31 -5.86
C ALA A 27 -23.08 -14.21 -6.70
N ALA A 28 -22.80 -13.02 -7.25
CA ALA A 28 -21.47 -12.74 -7.74
C ALA A 28 -20.56 -12.95 -6.55
N SER A 29 -19.80 -14.05 -6.54
CA SER A 29 -18.63 -14.15 -5.70
C SER A 29 -17.76 -12.97 -6.09
N LEU A 30 -17.87 -11.87 -5.34
CA LEU A 30 -16.82 -10.88 -5.25
C LEU A 30 -15.63 -11.68 -4.74
N SER A 31 -14.88 -12.31 -5.64
CA SER A 31 -13.46 -12.49 -5.39
C SER A 31 -13.03 -11.09 -5.04
N SER A 32 -12.77 -10.86 -3.75
CA SER A 32 -11.99 -9.71 -3.33
C SER A 32 -10.75 -9.79 -4.21
N ALA A 33 -10.72 -9.03 -5.31
CA ALA A 33 -9.49 -8.79 -6.02
C ALA A 33 -8.66 -8.09 -4.97
N LEU A 34 -7.83 -8.87 -4.26
CA LEU A 34 -7.03 -8.37 -3.16
C LEU A 34 -6.26 -7.18 -3.73
N LEU A 35 -6.54 -6.00 -3.20
CA LEU A 35 -5.83 -4.81 -3.63
C LEU A 35 -4.33 -5.10 -3.46
N PRO A 36 -3.51 -4.72 -4.46
CA PRO A 36 -2.08 -4.99 -4.42
C PRO A 36 -1.50 -4.36 -3.16
N LYS A 37 -0.67 -5.14 -2.46
CA LYS A 37 0.01 -4.70 -1.26
C LYS A 37 1.34 -4.06 -1.63
N TRP A 38 1.64 -2.94 -0.99
CA TRP A 38 2.93 -2.30 -1.05
C TRP A 38 3.79 -2.75 0.12
N HIS A 39 5.06 -3.01 -0.17
CA HIS A 39 6.09 -3.42 0.79
C HIS A 39 7.15 -2.33 0.81
N ILE A 40 7.33 -1.69 1.95
CA ILE A 40 8.35 -0.64 2.10
C ILE A 40 9.42 -1.16 3.04
N HIS A 41 10.67 -1.02 2.62
CA HIS A 41 11.85 -1.38 3.39
C HIS A 41 12.68 -0.13 3.64
N VAL A 42 13.15 0.04 4.87
CA VAL A 42 14.13 1.04 5.27
C VAL A 42 15.33 0.28 5.86
N VAL A 43 16.44 0.28 5.12
CA VAL A 43 17.63 -0.51 5.42
C VAL A 43 18.74 0.40 5.97
N ASN A 44 19.39 -0.05 7.05
CA ASN A 44 20.61 0.58 7.52
C ASN A 44 21.80 0.18 6.64
N GLY A 45 22.20 1.05 5.72
CA GLY A 45 23.40 0.90 4.89
C GLY A 45 24.65 1.57 5.45
N LEU A 46 24.55 2.21 6.63
CA LEU A 46 25.64 2.98 7.25
C LEU A 46 26.79 2.06 7.66
N SER A 47 28.02 2.56 7.61
CA SER A 47 29.20 1.71 7.81
C SER A 47 29.30 1.12 9.22
N LYS A 48 29.08 1.92 10.28
CA LYS A 48 29.28 1.52 11.68
C LYS A 48 28.38 2.23 12.69
N VAL A 49 27.29 2.86 12.25
CA VAL A 49 26.44 3.66 13.11
C VAL A 49 25.01 3.14 13.10
N THR A 50 24.34 3.28 14.24
CA THR A 50 22.91 3.00 14.38
C THR A 50 22.11 4.02 13.58
N LEU A 51 21.15 3.54 12.80
CA LEU A 51 20.17 4.36 12.13
C LEU A 51 18.90 4.44 12.99
N PHE A 52 18.53 5.65 13.39
CA PHE A 52 17.22 5.91 13.95
C PHE A 52 16.21 6.05 12.81
N VAL A 53 15.07 5.38 12.94
CA VAL A 53 13.97 5.37 11.95
C VAL A 53 12.66 5.68 12.66
N HIS A 54 11.91 6.66 12.16
CA HIS A 54 10.52 6.89 12.54
C HIS A 54 9.69 7.15 11.29
N CYS A 55 8.81 6.22 10.95
CA CYS A 55 7.94 6.34 9.79
C CYS A 55 6.48 6.43 10.22
N LYS A 56 5.68 7.17 9.45
CA LYS A 56 4.24 7.28 9.70
C LYS A 56 3.49 7.70 8.45
N SER A 57 2.18 7.50 8.48
CA SER A 57 1.22 8.13 7.58
C SER A 57 0.41 9.17 8.36
N LYS A 58 -0.62 9.76 7.71
CA LYS A 58 -1.58 10.63 8.39
C LYS A 58 -2.30 9.91 9.54
N ASP A 59 -2.65 8.64 9.32
CA ASP A 59 -3.59 7.90 10.17
C ASP A 59 -2.91 6.82 11.03
N ASP A 60 -1.63 6.53 10.76
CA ASP A 60 -0.90 5.41 11.38
C ASP A 60 0.56 5.80 11.68
N ASP A 61 0.94 5.71 12.96
CA ASP A 61 2.31 5.90 13.41
C ASP A 61 2.97 4.53 13.56
N LEU A 62 3.96 4.24 12.70
CA LEU A 62 4.63 2.94 12.65
C LEU A 62 5.70 2.80 13.75
N GLY A 63 5.87 3.82 14.57
CA GLY A 63 6.75 3.84 15.73
C GLY A 63 8.22 4.11 15.38
N VAL A 64 9.03 4.07 16.44
CA VAL A 64 10.46 4.33 16.41
C VAL A 64 11.24 3.02 16.42
N HIS A 65 12.22 2.92 15.53
CA HIS A 65 13.09 1.76 15.38
C HIS A 65 14.55 2.21 15.36
N ASN A 66 15.42 1.48 16.06
CA ASN A 66 16.86 1.69 16.03
C ASN A 66 17.51 0.50 15.34
N LEU A 67 17.96 0.70 14.11
CA LEU A 67 18.62 -0.32 13.30
C LEU A 67 20.12 -0.28 13.62
N VAL A 68 20.58 -1.19 14.47
CA VAL A 68 21.87 -1.10 15.15
C VAL A 68 23.02 -1.47 14.22
N THR A 69 22.84 -2.52 13.41
CA THR A 69 23.87 -3.08 12.56
C THR A 69 23.62 -2.77 11.09
N ARG A 70 24.70 -2.74 10.31
CA ARG A 70 24.60 -2.60 8.86
C ARG A 70 23.87 -3.81 8.28
N GLY A 71 22.81 -3.55 7.52
CA GLY A 71 21.93 -4.56 6.95
C GLY A 71 20.64 -4.78 7.77
N ASP A 72 20.54 -4.25 8.99
CA ASP A 72 19.27 -4.24 9.72
C ASP A 72 18.22 -3.45 8.92
N GLU A 73 16.98 -3.90 8.95
CA GLU A 73 15.87 -3.25 8.26
C GLU A 73 14.64 -3.06 9.15
N PHE A 74 13.91 -1.99 8.88
CA PHE A 74 12.53 -1.82 9.29
C PHE A 74 11.64 -1.90 8.04
N GLN A 75 10.59 -2.72 8.09
CA GLN A 75 9.67 -2.90 6.96
C GLN A 75 8.21 -2.94 7.39
N TRP A 76 7.33 -2.50 6.51
CA TRP A 76 5.88 -2.60 6.70
C TRP A 76 5.17 -2.86 5.37
N THR A 77 3.93 -3.34 5.48
CA THR A 77 3.08 -3.69 4.34
C THR A 77 1.71 -3.07 4.49
N PHE A 78 1.19 -2.47 3.43
CA PHE A 78 -0.13 -1.83 3.44
C PHE A 78 -0.83 -1.92 2.09
N GLN A 79 -2.13 -1.58 2.06
CA GLN A 79 -2.90 -1.36 0.84
C GLN A 79 -3.21 0.13 0.71
N VAL A 80 -3.21 0.64 -0.52
CA VAL A 80 -3.65 2.02 -0.79
C VAL A 80 -5.11 2.16 -0.39
N ASN A 81 -5.45 3.27 0.26
CA ASN A 81 -6.79 3.57 0.71
C ASN A 81 -7.76 3.73 -0.49
N PHE A 82 -9.06 3.63 -0.22
CA PHE A 82 -10.10 3.70 -1.26
C PHE A 82 -10.05 5.01 -2.08
N TRP A 83 -9.57 6.10 -1.48
CA TRP A 83 -9.49 7.41 -2.11
C TRP A 83 -8.18 7.65 -2.88
N ALA A 84 -7.28 6.66 -2.95
CA ALA A 84 -5.98 6.76 -3.59
C ALA A 84 -5.10 7.93 -3.08
N THR A 85 -5.17 8.21 -1.77
CA THR A 85 -4.44 9.31 -1.11
C THR A 85 -3.42 8.85 -0.07
N THR A 86 -3.12 7.55 0.00
CA THR A 86 -2.15 7.02 0.96
C THR A 86 -0.76 7.65 0.76
N LEU A 87 -0.18 8.14 1.85
CA LEU A 87 1.14 8.74 1.91
C LEU A 87 1.85 8.22 3.18
N TYR A 88 3.10 7.81 3.04
CA TYR A 88 4.00 7.55 4.15
C TYR A 88 5.23 8.42 4.03
N TRP A 89 5.71 8.92 5.17
CA TRP A 89 6.98 9.62 5.28
C TRP A 89 7.79 9.04 6.42
N CYS A 90 9.11 9.15 6.28
CA CYS A 90 10.07 8.70 7.26
C CYS A 90 10.98 9.84 7.68
N TYR A 91 11.25 9.91 8.98
CA TYR A 91 12.33 10.66 9.57
C TYR A 91 13.46 9.69 9.92
N LEU A 92 14.64 9.94 9.37
CA LEU A 92 15.84 9.16 9.62
C LEU A 92 16.87 10.04 10.30
N LYS A 93 17.60 9.48 11.27
CA LYS A 93 18.67 10.20 11.95
C LYS A 93 19.91 9.31 12.15
N LYS A 94 21.07 9.92 11.93
CA LYS A 94 22.40 9.43 12.31
C LYS A 94 23.07 10.46 13.24
N PRO A 95 24.25 10.19 13.84
CA PRO A 95 24.79 11.01 14.94
C PRO A 95 24.86 12.54 14.71
N ASN A 96 25.12 13.01 13.49
CA ASN A 96 25.30 14.44 13.19
C ASN A 96 24.43 14.93 12.02
N ALA A 97 23.43 14.15 11.64
CA ALA A 97 22.56 14.52 10.52
C ALA A 97 21.24 13.77 10.56
N ASP A 98 20.23 14.39 9.97
CA ASP A 98 18.90 13.82 9.83
C ASP A 98 18.30 14.13 8.45
N VAL A 99 17.19 13.48 8.13
CA VAL A 99 16.44 13.72 6.90
C VAL A 99 15.00 13.26 7.07
N SER A 100 14.07 14.03 6.52
CA SER A 100 12.68 13.63 6.34
C SER A 100 12.37 13.49 4.86
N PHE A 101 11.69 12.42 4.46
CA PHE A 101 11.27 12.22 3.08
C PHE A 101 10.01 11.35 2.98
N GLU A 102 9.34 11.43 1.83
CA GLU A 102 8.21 10.58 1.49
C GLU A 102 8.73 9.20 1.07
N SER A 103 8.47 8.18 1.88
CA SER A 103 8.85 6.80 1.57
C SER A 103 7.86 6.11 0.63
N PHE A 104 6.64 6.67 0.52
CA PHE A 104 5.62 6.25 -0.42
C PHE A 104 4.60 7.37 -0.70
N TRP A 105 4.20 7.53 -1.96
CA TRP A 105 3.06 8.33 -2.38
C TRP A 105 2.33 7.68 -3.56
N VAL A 106 1.03 7.95 -3.70
CA VAL A 106 0.27 7.52 -4.86
C VAL A 106 0.55 8.46 -6.05
N GLU A 107 1.08 7.91 -7.13
CA GLU A 107 1.28 8.65 -8.38
C GLU A 107 0.04 8.56 -9.28
N GLN A 108 -0.44 9.71 -9.76
CA GLN A 108 -1.61 9.78 -10.66
C GLN A 108 -1.24 9.93 -12.14
N THR A 109 -0.19 10.69 -12.44
CA THR A 109 0.18 11.09 -13.82
C THR A 109 1.55 10.58 -14.26
N HIS A 110 2.43 10.24 -13.32
CA HIS A 110 3.75 9.67 -13.57
C HIS A 110 3.88 8.29 -12.91
N MET A 111 4.95 7.58 -13.24
CA MET A 111 5.23 6.23 -12.73
C MET A 111 6.66 6.14 -12.19
N TRP A 112 7.20 7.23 -11.65
CA TRP A 112 8.59 7.31 -11.21
C TRP A 112 8.85 6.35 -10.05
N LEU A 113 7.97 6.38 -9.04
CA LEU A 113 8.03 5.49 -7.88
C LEU A 113 7.55 4.10 -8.27
N GLN A 114 6.45 3.99 -9.05
CA GLN A 114 5.93 2.70 -9.48
C GLN A 114 6.94 1.89 -10.31
N TYR A 115 7.72 2.55 -11.17
CA TYR A 115 8.77 1.90 -11.95
C TYR A 115 9.90 1.39 -11.05
N ARG A 116 10.43 2.25 -10.16
CA ARG A 116 11.51 1.88 -9.24
C ARG A 116 11.08 0.77 -8.28
N CYS A 117 9.86 0.86 -7.78
CA CYS A 117 9.24 -0.12 -6.89
C CYS A 117 8.40 -1.14 -7.66
N THR A 118 8.96 -1.72 -8.73
CA THR A 118 8.31 -2.83 -9.46
C THR A 118 7.95 -3.95 -8.47
N ASP A 119 6.83 -4.64 -8.73
CA ASP A 119 6.18 -5.59 -7.82
C ASP A 119 5.75 -5.00 -6.48
N LYS A 120 5.58 -3.67 -6.43
CA LYS A 120 5.14 -2.92 -5.24
C LYS A 120 6.11 -3.04 -4.07
N ASN A 121 7.38 -3.30 -4.35
CA ASN A 121 8.43 -3.40 -3.36
C ASN A 121 9.36 -2.19 -3.45
N CYS A 122 9.35 -1.31 -2.45
CA CYS A 122 10.22 -0.14 -2.39
C CYS A 122 11.33 -0.36 -1.36
N ILE A 123 12.59 -0.24 -1.77
CA ILE A 123 13.73 -0.44 -0.89
C ILE A 123 14.50 0.87 -0.74
N TRP A 124 14.32 1.51 0.41
CA TRP A 124 15.08 2.68 0.82
C TRP A 124 16.28 2.25 1.66
N THR A 125 17.47 2.75 1.33
CA THR A 125 18.70 2.45 2.06
C THR A 125 19.38 3.75 2.50
N ALA A 126 19.59 3.90 3.80
CA ALA A 126 20.37 5.01 4.34
C ALA A 126 21.87 4.69 4.27
N LYS A 127 22.62 5.37 3.41
CA LYS A 127 24.08 5.22 3.27
C LYS A 127 24.80 6.41 3.89
N ASP A 128 26.13 6.31 3.98
CA ASP A 128 26.94 7.32 4.66
C ASP A 128 26.78 8.73 4.05
N ASP A 129 26.52 8.84 2.74
CA ASP A 129 26.41 10.10 1.99
C ASP A 129 24.98 10.52 1.64
N GLY A 130 23.98 9.66 1.79
CA GLY A 130 22.58 10.03 1.53
C GLY A 130 21.61 8.86 1.61
N ILE A 131 20.37 9.12 1.23
CA ILE A 131 19.30 8.13 1.20
C ILE A 131 19.06 7.70 -0.24
N TYR A 132 19.10 6.39 -0.45
CA TYR A 132 18.99 5.76 -1.75
C TYR A 132 17.66 5.03 -1.90
N LEU A 133 17.08 5.08 -3.09
CA LEU A 133 15.99 4.20 -3.51
C LEU A 133 16.53 3.19 -4.53
N ARG A 134 16.23 1.92 -4.31
CA ARG A 134 16.49 0.87 -5.30
C ARG A 134 15.58 1.07 -6.51
N ASN A 135 16.18 1.14 -7.69
CA ASN A 135 15.50 0.94 -8.96
C ASN A 135 15.48 -0.56 -9.25
N ASN A 136 14.38 -1.25 -8.90
CA ASN A 136 14.29 -2.71 -8.97
C ASN A 136 14.51 -3.25 -10.39
N PRO A 137 13.89 -2.69 -11.46
CA PRO A 137 14.12 -3.14 -12.83
C PRO A 137 15.60 -3.09 -13.23
N ASP A 138 16.26 -1.97 -12.93
CA ASP A 138 17.62 -1.70 -13.41
C ASP A 138 18.69 -2.27 -12.46
N GLY A 139 18.30 -2.68 -11.25
CA GLY A 139 19.19 -3.24 -10.25
C GLY A 139 20.22 -2.24 -9.71
N VAL A 140 19.91 -0.95 -9.76
CA VAL A 140 20.79 0.14 -9.29
C VAL A 140 20.18 0.89 -8.12
N ASP A 141 21.04 1.41 -7.24
CA ASP A 141 20.61 2.27 -6.14
C ASP A 141 20.81 3.73 -6.56
N GLU A 142 19.76 4.52 -6.51
CA GLU A 142 19.78 5.94 -6.89
C GLU A 142 19.74 6.81 -5.64
N ARG A 143 20.66 7.77 -5.50
CA ARG A 143 20.64 8.72 -4.38
C ARG A 143 19.52 9.73 -4.60
N ILE A 144 18.52 9.74 -3.72
CA ILE A 144 17.34 10.61 -3.85
C ILE A 144 17.40 11.78 -2.88
N HIS A 145 17.85 11.54 -1.65
CA HIS A 145 17.94 12.58 -0.63
C HIS A 145 19.34 12.68 -0.05
N GLU A 146 19.72 13.89 0.31
CA GLU A 146 20.96 14.18 1.03
C GLU A 146 20.67 14.28 2.52
N TRP A 147 21.68 13.98 3.33
CA TRP A 147 21.63 14.22 4.77
C TRP A 147 21.62 15.73 5.05
N ILE A 148 20.78 16.17 5.97
CA ILE A 148 20.80 17.53 6.51
C ILE A 148 21.68 17.51 7.75
N ASN A 149 22.83 18.17 7.69
CA ASN A 149 23.75 18.21 8.83
C ASN A 149 23.17 19.09 9.93
N GLU A 150 23.28 18.63 11.18
CA GLU A 150 22.97 19.45 12.34
C GLU A 150 24.05 20.55 12.44
N THR A 151 23.63 21.82 12.35
CA THR A 151 24.51 23.00 12.51
C THR A 151 24.84 23.29 13.95
#